data_AF-A0A528HBU7-F1
#
_entry.id   AF-A0A528HBU7-F1
#
_cell.length_a   1.000
_cell.length_b   1.000
_cell.length_c   1.000
_cell.angle_alpha   90.00
_cell.angle_beta   90.00
_cell.angle_gamma   90.00
#
_symmetry.space_group_name_H-M   'P 1'
#
loop_
_entity.id
_entity.type
_entity.pdbx_description
1 polymer ?
#
loop_
_entity_poly.entity_id
_entity_poly.type
_entity_poly.pdbx_seq_one_letter_code
_entity_poly.pdbx_strand_id
1 'polypeptide(L)'
;EPALLQHLVRGMVTVVEHRDGEIERLKSIIKQLQRSQFGRRSERLDPDQLALGLEELDGDLAREEESRPRVGKQQIEQQSHRKPLPNHLPREDVLVDVDGTICAGCGGALHTIGESVSEMLDWVPAQLRVIRTTRPKYACRTCETVVQAPAPERLIAGGLATPALLA
;
A
#
# COMPACT_ATOMS: atom_id res chain seq x y z
N GLU A 1 -15.89 45.07 -53.94
CA GLU A 1 -14.56 45.00 -53.28
C GLU A 1 -14.30 43.57 -52.78
N PRO A 2 -13.14 42.98 -53.07
CA PRO A 2 -12.86 41.56 -52.77
C PRO A 2 -12.79 41.25 -51.26
N ALA A 3 -12.47 42.25 -50.42
CA ALA A 3 -12.40 42.08 -48.96
C ALA A 3 -13.75 41.74 -48.32
N LEU A 4 -14.84 42.38 -48.77
CA LEU A 4 -16.20 42.12 -48.27
C LEU A 4 -16.65 40.69 -48.56
N LEU A 5 -16.32 40.17 -49.75
CA LEU A 5 -16.63 38.79 -50.12
C LEU A 5 -15.84 37.80 -49.25
N GLN A 6 -14.56 38.07 -48.96
CA GLN A 6 -13.75 37.22 -48.08
C GLN A 6 -14.29 37.20 -46.64
N HIS A 7 -14.75 38.33 -46.12
CA HIS A 7 -15.37 38.41 -44.80
C HIS A 7 -16.70 37.63 -44.74
N LEU A 8 -17.54 37.75 -45.76
CA LEU A 8 -18.80 37.00 -45.85
C LEU A 8 -18.55 35.49 -45.94
N VAL A 9 -17.61 35.06 -46.77
CA VAL A 9 -17.25 33.63 -46.90
C VAL A 9 -16.73 33.09 -45.56
N ARG A 10 -15.87 33.82 -44.86
CA ARG A 10 -15.40 33.42 -43.51
C ARG A 10 -16.53 33.34 -42.49
N GLY A 11 -17.45 34.32 -42.50
CA GLY A 11 -18.63 34.30 -41.65
C GLY A 11 -19.51 33.08 -41.92
N MET A 12 -19.75 32.76 -43.19
CA MET A 12 -20.51 31.57 -43.57
C MET A 12 -19.83 30.27 -43.13
N VAL A 13 -18.50 30.17 -43.25
CA VAL A 13 -17.74 29.00 -42.75
C VAL A 13 -17.93 28.82 -41.25
N THR A 14 -17.81 29.88 -40.45
CA THR A 14 -18.00 29.77 -38.98
C THR A 14 -19.42 29.33 -38.60
N VAL A 15 -20.43 29.78 -39.34
CA VAL A 15 -21.83 29.37 -39.12
C VAL A 15 -22.04 27.90 -39.48
N VAL A 16 -21.43 27.43 -40.56
CA VAL A 16 -21.49 26.01 -40.95
C VAL A 16 -20.80 25.14 -39.91
N GLU A 17 -19.60 25.50 -39.47
CA GLU A 17 -18.87 24.77 -38.42
C GLU A 17 -19.67 24.66 -37.12
N HIS A 18 -20.31 25.77 -36.70
CA HIS A 18 -21.16 25.76 -35.51
C HIS A 18 -22.37 24.83 -35.66
N ARG A 19 -23.04 24.88 -36.82
CA ARG A 19 -24.19 24.01 -37.10
C ARG A 19 -23.81 22.54 -37.17
N ASP A 20 -22.67 22.22 -37.77
CA ASP A 20 -22.18 20.84 -37.85
C ASP A 20 -21.83 20.30 -36.47
N GLY A 21 -21.23 21.13 -35.60
CA GLY A 21 -21.00 20.79 -34.20
C GLY A 21 -22.30 20.49 -33.43
N GLU A 22 -23.32 21.33 -33.59
CA GLU A 22 -24.63 21.10 -32.97
C GLU A 22 -25.33 19.85 -33.52
N ILE A 23 -25.22 19.57 -34.82
CA ILE A 23 -25.76 18.36 -35.44
C ILE A 23 -25.09 17.11 -34.85
N GLU A 24 -23.77 17.09 -34.73
CA GLU A 24 -23.06 15.95 -34.15
C GLU A 24 -23.38 15.76 -32.67
N ARG A 25 -23.50 16.86 -31.92
CA ARG A 25 -23.98 16.81 -30.53
C ARG A 25 -25.37 16.19 -30.43
N LEU A 26 -26.33 16.67 -31.21
CA LEU A 26 -27.71 16.17 -31.18
C LEU A 26 -27.78 14.70 -31.64
N LYS A 27 -27.04 14.31 -32.68
CA LYS A 27 -26.93 12.91 -33.11
C LYS A 27 -26.38 12.01 -32.00
N SER A 28 -25.38 12.46 -31.25
CA SER A 28 -24.80 11.68 -30.15
C SER A 28 -25.81 11.44 -29.02
N ILE A 29 -26.60 12.46 -28.66
CA ILE A 29 -27.64 12.39 -27.65
C ILE A 29 -28.75 11.43 -28.08
N ILE A 30 -29.21 11.56 -29.33
CA ILE A 30 -30.23 10.65 -29.89
C ILE A 30 -29.74 9.21 -29.85
N LYS A 31 -28.48 8.96 -30.22
CA LYS A 31 -27.89 7.61 -30.18
C LYS A 31 -27.84 7.03 -28.76
N GLN A 32 -27.54 7.85 -27.74
CA GLN A 32 -27.56 7.42 -26.34
C GLN A 32 -28.99 7.09 -25.87
N LEU A 33 -29.96 7.94 -26.20
CA LEU A 33 -31.37 7.71 -25.85
C LEU A 33 -31.95 6.48 -26.57
N GLN A 34 -31.61 6.27 -27.84
CA GLN A 34 -32.02 5.07 -28.56
C GLN A 34 -31.41 3.80 -27.95
N ARG A 35 -30.15 3.85 -27.49
CA ARG A 35 -29.53 2.73 -26.77
C ARG A 35 -30.17 2.49 -25.40
N SER A 36 -30.58 3.52 -24.67
CA SER A 36 -31.24 3.33 -23.37
C SER A 36 -32.68 2.82 -23.51
N GLN A 37 -33.41 3.25 -24.54
CA GLN A 37 -34.81 2.88 -24.76
C GLN A 37 -34.97 1.56 -25.52
N PHE A 38 -34.14 1.34 -26.55
CA PHE A 38 -34.24 0.20 -27.47
C PHE A 38 -33.00 -0.70 -27.49
N GLY A 39 -31.97 -0.39 -26.70
CA GLY A 39 -30.80 -1.27 -26.54
C GLY A 39 -31.18 -2.59 -25.90
N ARG A 40 -30.26 -3.55 -25.94
CA ARG A 40 -30.49 -4.89 -25.38
C ARG A 40 -30.83 -4.75 -23.89
N ARG A 41 -32.06 -5.14 -23.53
CA ARG A 41 -32.53 -5.24 -22.15
C ARG A 41 -31.73 -6.23 -21.30
N SER A 42 -30.80 -6.98 -21.90
CA SER A 42 -29.95 -7.98 -21.23
C SER A 42 -29.01 -7.40 -20.17
N GLU A 43 -28.89 -6.08 -20.04
CA GLU A 43 -28.15 -5.43 -18.95
C GLU A 43 -29.03 -5.19 -17.70
N ARG A 44 -30.37 -5.32 -17.82
CA ARG A 44 -31.25 -5.40 -16.65
C ARG A 44 -31.33 -6.85 -16.23
N LEU A 45 -30.53 -7.22 -15.24
CA LEU A 45 -30.69 -8.47 -14.52
C LEU A 45 -32.09 -8.47 -13.92
N ASP A 46 -32.86 -9.51 -14.22
CA ASP A 46 -34.19 -9.69 -13.66
C ASP A 46 -34.06 -9.82 -12.12
N PRO A 47 -34.96 -9.22 -11.32
CA PRO A 47 -34.88 -9.29 -9.86
C PRO A 47 -34.81 -10.73 -9.34
N ASP A 48 -35.48 -11.67 -10.01
CA ASP A 48 -35.45 -13.08 -9.61
C ASP A 48 -34.10 -13.72 -9.96
N GLN A 49 -33.45 -13.29 -11.06
CA GLN A 49 -32.08 -13.72 -11.39
C GLN A 49 -31.05 -13.20 -10.38
N LEU A 50 -31.26 -11.98 -9.84
CA LEU A 50 -30.42 -11.45 -8.77
C LEU A 50 -30.61 -12.22 -7.47
N ALA A 51 -31.86 -12.56 -7.13
CA ALA A 51 -32.17 -13.36 -5.94
C ALA A 51 -31.48 -14.73 -5.98
N LEU A 52 -31.54 -15.43 -7.12
CA LEU A 52 -30.86 -16.71 -7.32
C LEU A 52 -29.33 -16.59 -7.11
N GLY A 53 -28.70 -15.55 -7.66
CA GLY A 53 -27.26 -15.33 -7.46
C GLY A 53 -26.87 -15.02 -6.01
N LEU A 54 -27.76 -14.38 -5.24
CA LEU A 54 -27.55 -14.14 -3.81
C LEU A 54 -27.69 -15.42 -2.99
N GLU A 55 -28.66 -16.28 -3.31
CA GLU A 55 -28.83 -17.58 -2.66
C GLU A 55 -27.63 -18.51 -2.89
N GLU A 56 -27.06 -18.51 -4.10
CA GLU A 56 -25.83 -19.27 -4.40
C GLU A 56 -24.63 -18.75 -3.56
N LEU A 57 -24.46 -17.44 -3.46
CA LEU A 57 -23.42 -16.82 -2.65
C LEU A 57 -23.56 -17.14 -1.15
N ASP A 58 -24.78 -17.09 -0.62
CA ASP A 58 -25.06 -17.45 0.78
C ASP A 58 -24.72 -18.93 1.05
N GLY A 59 -25.00 -19.81 0.08
CA GLY A 59 -24.62 -21.23 0.15
C GLY A 59 -23.11 -21.45 0.18
N ASP A 60 -22.36 -20.72 -0.65
CA ASP A 60 -20.90 -20.77 -0.67
C ASP A 60 -20.28 -20.26 0.64
N LEU A 61 -20.82 -19.16 1.19
CA LEU A 61 -20.40 -18.62 2.48
C LEU A 61 -20.64 -19.61 3.62
N ALA A 62 -21.81 -20.24 3.66
CA ALA A 62 -22.13 -21.25 4.67
C ALA A 62 -21.18 -22.46 4.59
N ARG A 63 -20.85 -22.90 3.36
CA ARG A 63 -19.91 -23.99 3.13
C ARG A 63 -18.49 -23.63 3.55
N GLU A 64 -18.05 -22.39 3.29
CA GLU A 64 -16.78 -21.89 3.80
C GLU A 64 -16.77 -21.86 5.34
N GLU A 65 -17.82 -21.37 5.98
CA GLU A 65 -17.92 -21.32 7.44
C GLU A 65 -17.88 -22.71 8.08
N GLU A 66 -18.51 -23.72 7.45
CA GLU A 66 -18.46 -25.11 7.94
C GLU A 66 -17.08 -25.74 7.73
N SER A 67 -16.38 -25.38 6.64
CA SER A 67 -15.03 -25.84 6.36
C SER A 67 -13.96 -25.16 7.23
N ARG A 68 -14.27 -24.00 7.82
CA ARG A 68 -13.35 -23.31 8.74
C ARG A 68 -13.20 -24.15 10.00
N PRO A 69 -11.97 -24.52 10.39
CA PRO A 69 -11.77 -25.18 11.66
C PRO A 69 -12.33 -24.28 12.76
N ARG A 70 -13.23 -24.81 13.59
CA ARG A 70 -13.71 -24.13 14.80
C ARG A 70 -12.52 -24.01 15.75
N VAL A 71 -11.73 -22.94 15.58
CA VAL A 71 -10.77 -22.50 16.59
C VAL A 71 -11.63 -22.07 17.76
N GLY A 72 -11.81 -22.99 18.74
CA GLY A 72 -12.53 -22.69 19.96
C GLY A 72 -11.99 -21.38 20.52
N LYS A 73 -12.90 -20.43 20.79
CA LYS A 73 -12.59 -19.04 21.21
C LYS A 73 -11.25 -18.98 21.92
N GLN A 74 -10.19 -18.70 21.16
CA GLN A 74 -8.90 -18.43 21.75
C GLN A 74 -9.15 -17.15 22.53
N GLN A 75 -9.02 -17.27 23.85
CA GLN A 75 -8.92 -16.14 24.77
C GLN A 75 -8.10 -15.09 24.05
N ILE A 76 -8.59 -13.84 23.98
CA ILE A 76 -7.94 -12.69 23.35
C ILE A 76 -6.43 -12.81 23.63
N GLU A 77 -5.70 -13.37 22.67
CA GLU A 77 -4.29 -13.67 22.86
C GLU A 77 -3.62 -12.30 22.90
N GLN A 78 -3.02 -12.02 24.05
CA GLN A 78 -2.15 -10.88 24.27
C GLN A 78 -1.31 -10.66 23.01
N GLN A 79 -1.47 -9.48 22.39
CA GLN A 79 -0.77 -8.99 21.20
C GLN A 79 0.19 -10.02 20.61
N SER A 80 -0.26 -10.75 19.58
CA SER A 80 0.55 -11.80 18.94
C SER A 80 1.98 -11.30 18.75
N HIS A 81 2.90 -11.81 19.57
CA HIS A 81 4.31 -11.53 19.37
C HIS A 81 4.62 -12.04 17.97
N ARG A 82 5.06 -11.13 17.09
CA ARG A 82 5.32 -11.47 15.70
C ARG A 82 6.27 -12.65 15.66
N LYS A 83 5.89 -13.69 14.89
CA LYS A 83 6.72 -14.88 14.74
C LYS A 83 8.10 -14.44 14.20
N PRO A 84 9.20 -14.97 14.75
CA PRO A 84 10.54 -14.65 14.29
C PRO A 84 10.74 -15.09 12.84
N LEU A 85 11.69 -14.46 12.15
CA LEU A 85 12.02 -14.85 10.77
C LEU A 85 12.62 -16.27 10.75
N PRO A 86 12.40 -17.04 9.66
CA PRO A 86 12.84 -18.43 9.59
C PRO A 86 14.33 -18.62 9.87
N ASN A 87 14.68 -19.66 10.63
CA ASN A 87 16.05 -19.92 11.06
C ASN A 87 16.99 -20.33 9.91
N HIS A 88 16.45 -20.88 8.82
CA HIS A 88 17.24 -21.35 7.68
C HIS A 88 17.74 -20.22 6.77
N LEU A 89 17.22 -18.99 6.93
CA LEU A 89 17.70 -17.85 6.17
C LEU A 89 19.05 -17.37 6.71
N PRO A 90 20.02 -17.04 5.83
CA PRO A 90 21.31 -16.49 6.26
C PRO A 90 21.10 -15.15 6.96
N ARG A 91 21.85 -14.93 8.04
CA ARG A 91 21.80 -13.70 8.84
C ARG A 91 23.06 -12.88 8.64
N GLU A 92 22.87 -11.59 8.44
CA GLU A 92 23.94 -10.60 8.37
C GLU A 92 23.79 -9.65 9.55
N ASP A 93 24.80 -9.64 10.43
CA ASP A 93 24.79 -8.83 11.64
C ASP A 93 25.35 -7.43 11.35
N VAL A 94 24.53 -6.40 11.59
CA VAL A 94 24.89 -4.99 11.43
C VAL A 94 24.89 -4.35 12.81
N LEU A 95 26.06 -3.94 13.28
CA LEU A 95 26.22 -3.22 14.54
C LEU A 95 26.11 -1.71 14.30
N VAL A 96 25.17 -1.07 15.00
CA VAL A 96 24.96 0.38 14.97
C VAL A 96 25.33 0.92 16.35
N ASP A 97 26.56 1.42 16.47
CA ASP A 97 27.14 1.92 17.71
C ASP A 97 27.02 3.44 17.87
N VAL A 98 27.30 3.92 19.08
CA VAL A 98 27.45 5.35 19.36
C VAL A 98 28.81 5.86 18.88
N ASP A 99 28.89 7.15 18.53
CA ASP A 99 30.12 7.74 17.95
C ASP A 99 31.32 7.78 18.91
N GLY A 100 31.11 7.58 20.22
CA GLY A 100 32.17 7.58 21.20
C GLY A 100 31.80 6.92 22.52
N THR A 101 32.83 6.46 23.24
CA THR A 101 32.72 5.77 24.54
C THR A 101 32.73 6.72 25.73
N ILE A 102 32.57 8.03 25.49
CA ILE A 102 32.63 9.09 26.48
C ILE A 102 31.26 9.74 26.59
N CYS A 103 30.80 9.96 27.83
CA CYS A 103 29.52 10.61 28.08
C CYS A 103 29.57 12.10 27.70
N ALA A 104 28.67 12.53 26.82
CA ALA A 104 28.56 13.93 26.40
C ALA A 104 28.18 14.91 27.53
N GLY A 105 27.54 14.42 28.60
CA GLY A 105 27.10 15.27 29.73
C GLY A 105 28.18 15.53 30.78
N CYS A 106 28.94 14.51 31.17
CA CYS A 106 29.90 14.60 32.28
C CYS A 106 31.34 14.18 31.94
N GLY A 107 31.60 13.70 30.72
CA GLY A 107 32.93 13.21 30.31
C GLY A 107 33.33 11.84 30.90
N GLY A 108 32.45 11.19 31.67
CA GLY A 108 32.70 9.86 32.23
C GLY A 108 32.69 8.74 31.18
N ALA A 109 33.30 7.60 31.50
CA ALA A 109 33.29 6.42 30.63
C ALA A 109 31.88 5.80 30.52
N LEU A 110 31.52 5.40 29.31
CA LEU A 110 30.28 4.68 29.02
C LEU A 110 30.51 3.16 29.16
N HIS A 111 29.54 2.47 29.76
CA HIS A 111 29.56 1.02 29.90
C HIS A 111 28.30 0.38 29.31
N THR A 112 28.45 -0.75 28.65
CA THR A 112 27.34 -1.47 28.01
C THR A 112 26.39 -2.04 29.07
N ILE A 113 25.10 -1.73 28.96
CA ILE A 113 24.04 -2.19 29.86
C ILE A 113 23.08 -3.19 29.20
N GLY A 114 23.15 -3.34 27.89
CA GLY A 114 22.32 -4.26 27.12
C GLY A 114 22.34 -3.90 25.64
N GLU A 115 21.47 -4.52 24.86
CA GLU A 115 21.36 -4.28 23.43
C GLU A 115 19.90 -4.35 22.99
N SER A 116 19.58 -3.66 21.89
CA SER A 116 18.32 -3.91 21.16
C SER A 116 18.63 -4.53 19.82
N VAL A 117 18.03 -5.69 19.54
CA VAL A 117 18.18 -6.43 18.29
C VAL A 117 16.90 -6.29 17.47
N SER A 118 17.04 -6.03 16.18
CA SER A 118 15.91 -6.01 15.25
C SER A 118 16.26 -6.72 13.95
N GLU A 119 15.35 -7.58 13.47
CA GLU A 119 15.54 -8.34 12.23
C GLU A 119 14.69 -7.77 11.10
N MET A 120 15.24 -7.74 9.89
CA MET A 120 14.57 -7.35 8.65
C MET A 120 14.90 -8.36 7.54
N LEU A 121 13.94 -8.67 6.69
CA LEU A 121 14.08 -9.53 5.52
C LEU A 121 14.53 -8.70 4.32
N ASP A 122 15.62 -9.13 3.70
CA ASP A 122 16.31 -8.47 2.61
C ASP A 122 16.39 -9.37 1.39
N TRP A 123 16.31 -8.77 0.20
CA TRP A 123 16.46 -9.47 -1.06
C TRP A 123 17.79 -9.11 -1.71
N VAL A 124 18.61 -10.14 -1.93
CA VAL A 124 19.78 -10.08 -2.81
C VAL A 124 19.42 -10.89 -4.05
N PRO A 125 19.85 -10.52 -5.27
CA PRO A 125 19.56 -11.33 -6.45
C PRO A 125 19.85 -12.81 -6.22
N ALA A 126 18.81 -13.65 -6.37
CA ALA A 126 18.79 -15.09 -6.13
C ALA A 126 18.79 -15.59 -4.66
N GLN A 127 18.71 -14.73 -3.65
CA GLN A 127 18.69 -15.17 -2.25
C GLN A 127 17.97 -14.20 -1.29
N LEU A 128 17.13 -14.76 -0.41
CA LEU A 128 16.61 -14.06 0.76
C LEU A 128 17.62 -14.14 1.91
N ARG A 129 17.86 -13.01 2.58
CA ARG A 129 18.67 -12.95 3.80
C ARG A 129 17.97 -12.13 4.88
N VAL A 130 18.43 -12.27 6.12
CA VAL A 130 17.93 -11.50 7.25
C VAL A 130 19.03 -10.53 7.69
N ILE A 131 18.75 -9.24 7.66
CA ILE A 131 19.61 -8.21 8.26
C ILE A 131 19.23 -8.10 9.73
N ARG A 132 20.15 -8.48 10.62
CA ARG A 132 20.02 -8.36 12.07
C ARG A 132 20.77 -7.13 12.53
N THR A 133 20.04 -6.08 12.87
CA THR A 133 20.62 -4.85 13.40
C THR A 133 20.70 -4.90 14.92
N THR A 134 21.91 -4.81 15.47
CA THR A 134 22.18 -4.76 16.91
C THR A 134 22.60 -3.35 17.31
N ARG A 135 21.91 -2.78 18.29
CA ARG A 135 22.19 -1.45 18.85
C ARG A 135 22.53 -1.57 20.33
N PRO A 136 23.82 -1.54 20.72
CA PRO A 136 24.23 -1.55 22.11
C PRO A 136 23.70 -0.32 22.86
N LYS A 137 23.26 -0.53 24.11
CA LYS A 137 22.87 0.50 25.05
C LYS A 137 24.01 0.71 26.03
N TYR A 138 24.38 1.96 26.23
CA TYR A 138 25.40 2.35 27.20
C TYR A 138 24.79 3.17 28.32
N ALA A 139 25.36 3.08 29.52
CA ALA A 139 25.07 3.97 30.63
C ALA A 139 26.35 4.58 31.19
N CYS A 140 26.26 5.84 31.60
CA CYS A 140 27.30 6.48 32.40
C CYS A 140 27.07 6.21 33.89
N ARG A 141 28.12 5.83 34.61
CA ARG A 141 28.04 5.62 36.08
C ARG A 141 28.03 6.92 36.89
N THR A 142 28.50 8.03 36.31
CA THR A 142 28.64 9.30 37.03
C THR A 142 27.34 10.10 37.04
N CYS A 143 26.61 10.12 35.92
CA CYS A 143 25.39 10.91 35.75
C CYS A 143 24.16 10.08 35.35
N GLU A 144 24.28 8.74 35.39
CA GLU A 144 23.19 7.77 35.11
C GLU A 144 22.53 7.93 33.74
N THR A 145 23.17 8.66 32.81
CA THR A 145 22.63 8.90 31.48
C THR A 145 22.78 7.67 30.62
N VAL A 146 21.68 7.27 29.95
CA VAL A 146 21.66 6.17 28.99
C VAL A 146 21.80 6.72 27.58
N VAL A 147 22.73 6.17 26.82
CA VAL A 147 23.01 6.54 25.43
C VAL A 147 22.86 5.31 24.56
N GLN A 148 22.16 5.46 23.43
CA GLN A 148 22.00 4.43 22.41
C GLN A 148 21.99 5.11 21.05
N ALA A 149 22.67 4.53 20.07
CA ALA A 149 22.62 5.02 18.69
C ALA A 149 21.16 5.04 18.20
N PRO A 150 20.70 6.01 17.39
CA PRO A 150 19.31 6.07 16.94
C PRO A 150 18.90 4.80 16.16
N ALA A 151 17.60 4.47 16.17
CA ALA A 151 17.09 3.38 15.36
C ALA A 151 17.15 3.76 13.87
N PRO A 152 17.61 2.88 12.97
CA PRO A 152 17.56 3.13 11.54
C PRO A 152 16.14 3.41 11.07
N GLU A 153 15.99 4.36 10.14
CA GLU A 153 14.71 4.65 9.53
C GLU A 153 14.20 3.46 8.72
N ARG A 154 12.88 3.26 8.75
CA ARG A 154 12.19 2.21 8.03
C ARG A 154 11.13 2.82 7.13
N LEU A 155 11.03 2.33 5.90
CA LEU A 155 10.00 2.77 4.95
C LEU A 155 8.58 2.50 5.48
N ILE A 156 8.38 1.36 6.14
CA ILE A 156 7.11 0.98 6.77
C ILE A 156 7.35 0.88 8.28
N ALA A 157 6.55 1.59 9.07
CA ALA A 157 6.64 1.57 10.53
C ALA A 157 6.40 0.15 11.07
N GLY A 158 7.42 -0.41 11.73
CA GLY A 158 7.39 -1.80 12.16
C GLY A 158 7.30 -2.80 10.99
N GLY A 159 7.64 -2.44 9.76
CA GLY A 159 7.79 -3.40 8.67
C GLY A 159 8.94 -4.37 8.93
N LEU A 160 8.85 -5.58 8.36
CA LEU A 160 9.94 -6.56 8.30
C LEU A 160 10.74 -6.45 7.00
N ALA A 161 10.21 -5.80 5.97
CA ALA A 161 10.87 -5.68 4.68
C ALA A 161 11.91 -4.55 4.68
N THR A 162 13.09 -4.83 4.14
CA THR A 162 14.06 -3.79 3.77
C THR A 162 13.61 -3.06 2.50
N PRO A 163 14.19 -1.88 2.20
CA PRO A 163 13.97 -1.21 0.92
C PRO A 163 14.27 -2.10 -0.29
N ALA A 164 15.31 -2.93 -0.24
CA ALA A 164 15.69 -3.81 -1.35
C ALA A 164 14.69 -4.95 -1.59
N LEU A 165 13.93 -5.37 -0.56
CA LEU A 165 12.84 -6.33 -0.72
C LEU A 165 11.59 -5.70 -1.35
N LEU A 166 11.41 -4.38 -1.20
CA LEU A 166 10.25 -3.65 -1.72
C LEU A 166 10.47 -3.05 -3.13
N ALA A 167 11.72 -3.08 -3.62
CA ALA A 167 12.15 -2.46 -4.87
C ALA A 167 11.78 -3.26 -6.13
#